data_AF-A0A965ASN6-F1
#
_entry.id   AF-A0A965ASN6-F1
#
_cell.length_a   1.000
_cell.length_b   1.000
_cell.length_c   1.000
_cell.angle_alpha   90.00
_cell.angle_beta   90.00
_cell.angle_gamma   90.00
#
_symmetry.space_group_name_H-M   'P 1'
#
loop_
_entity.id
_entity.type
_entity.pdbx_description
1 polymer ?
#
loop_
_entity_poly.entity_id
_entity_poly.type
_entity_poly.pdbx_seq_one_letter_code
_entity_poly.pdbx_strand_id
1 'polypeptide(L)'
;MSDTLSEFEGCTLLARLFRRRGYVIERNVMFREYGVEFHIDGWDRKARVGFEFLTSEDDDHDDLSLEEYNSLTDAQRRGELALFIIDEVEPVSA
;
A
#
# COMPACT_ATOMS: atom_id res chain seq x y z
N MET A 1 -11.43 24.79 7.21
CA MET A 1 -10.11 24.16 7.06
C MET A 1 -10.33 22.99 6.14
N SER A 2 -9.45 22.75 5.17
CA SER A 2 -9.58 21.54 4.36
C SER A 2 -9.27 20.38 5.28
N ASP A 3 -10.28 19.60 5.68
CA ASP A 3 -10.15 18.40 6.52
C ASP A 3 -9.55 17.22 5.72
N THR A 4 -8.59 17.52 4.82
CA THR A 4 -7.94 16.52 3.98
C THR A 4 -6.63 16.14 4.66
N LEU A 5 -6.51 14.87 5.01
CA LEU A 5 -5.28 14.30 5.55
C LEU A 5 -4.26 14.22 4.42
N SER A 6 -3.04 14.70 4.63
CA SER A 6 -1.94 14.47 3.66
C SER A 6 -1.55 13.00 3.61
N GLU A 7 -0.91 12.57 2.51
CA GLU A 7 -0.40 11.21 2.38
C GLU A 7 0.52 10.86 3.56
N PHE A 8 1.50 11.72 3.87
CA PHE A 8 2.42 11.53 4.99
C PHE A 8 1.69 11.30 6.34
N GLU A 9 0.64 12.07 6.62
CA GLU A 9 -0.16 11.93 7.83
C GLU A 9 -0.97 10.62 7.84
N GLY A 10 -1.56 10.24 6.70
CA GLY A 10 -2.27 8.97 6.52
C GLY A 10 -1.37 7.78 6.73
N CYS A 11 -0.23 7.83 6.08
CA CYS A 11 0.79 6.83 6.15
C CYS A 11 1.30 6.68 7.61
N THR A 12 1.52 7.79 8.31
CA THR A 12 1.91 7.80 9.73
C THR A 12 0.83 7.18 10.63
N LEU A 13 -0.44 7.49 10.36
CA LEU A 13 -1.58 6.96 11.09
C LEU A 13 -1.70 5.43 10.92
N LEU A 14 -1.63 4.93 9.69
CA LEU A 14 -1.72 3.50 9.38
C LEU A 14 -0.57 2.71 10.00
N ALA A 15 0.67 3.20 9.86
CA ALA A 15 1.83 2.57 10.49
C ALA A 15 1.63 2.41 12.00
N ARG A 16 1.11 3.45 12.67
CA ARG A 16 0.79 3.40 14.11
C ARG A 16 -0.31 2.38 14.41
N LEU A 17 -1.36 2.29 13.59
CA LEU A 17 -2.46 1.34 13.77
C LEU A 17 -2.01 -0.11 13.62
N PHE A 18 -1.28 -0.43 12.57
CA PHE A 18 -0.75 -1.77 12.31
C PHE A 18 0.24 -2.20 13.40
N ARG A 19 1.13 -1.30 13.83
CA ARG A 19 2.04 -1.56 14.96
C ARG A 19 1.30 -1.85 16.26
N ARG A 20 0.23 -1.10 16.56
CA ARG A 20 -0.64 -1.39 17.73
C ARG A 20 -1.33 -2.76 17.63
N ARG A 21 -1.53 -3.28 16.42
CA ARG A 21 -2.11 -4.60 16.19
C ARG A 21 -1.09 -5.75 16.29
N GLY A 22 0.20 -5.42 16.38
CA GLY A 22 1.31 -6.36 16.56
C GLY A 22 2.21 -6.53 15.34
N TYR A 23 1.99 -5.79 14.25
CA TYR A 23 2.82 -5.86 13.05
C TYR A 23 4.11 -5.05 13.18
N VAL A 24 5.17 -5.52 12.55
CA VAL A 24 6.47 -4.85 12.47
C VAL A 24 6.54 -4.11 11.14
N ILE A 25 5.81 -2.99 11.05
CA ILE A 25 5.78 -2.17 9.82
C ILE A 25 7.08 -1.39 9.65
N GLU A 26 7.80 -1.70 8.58
CA GLU A 26 8.85 -0.88 7.98
C GLU A 26 8.21 0.10 6.99
N ARG A 27 8.71 1.34 6.94
CA ARG A 27 8.14 2.41 6.10
C ARG A 27 8.97 2.62 4.83
N ASN A 28 8.31 2.91 3.72
CA ASN A 28 8.89 3.33 2.44
C ASN A 28 10.01 2.37 2.00
N VAL A 29 9.68 1.09 1.87
CA VAL A 29 10.64 0.04 1.54
C VAL A 29 10.41 -0.49 0.13
N MET A 30 11.46 -0.93 -0.54
CA MET A 30 11.32 -1.62 -1.82
C MET A 30 10.57 -2.94 -1.63
N PHE A 31 9.39 -3.05 -2.26
CA PHE A 31 8.56 -4.25 -2.35
C PHE A 31 8.86 -4.98 -3.65
N ARG A 32 9.05 -6.30 -3.58
CA ARG A 32 9.39 -7.14 -4.75
C ARG A 32 8.77 -8.51 -4.59
N GLU A 33 7.50 -8.65 -4.97
CA GLU A 33 6.80 -9.93 -4.94
C GLU A 33 5.87 -10.05 -6.15
N TYR A 34 5.59 -11.29 -6.59
CA TYR A 34 4.64 -11.55 -7.69
C TYR A 34 4.97 -10.87 -9.02
N GLY A 35 6.24 -10.52 -9.25
CA GLY A 35 6.67 -9.79 -10.45
C GLY A 35 6.40 -8.29 -10.39
N VAL A 36 5.93 -7.78 -9.25
CA VAL A 36 5.63 -6.37 -9.00
C VAL A 36 6.76 -5.75 -8.18
N GLU A 37 7.20 -4.55 -8.56
CA GLU A 37 8.26 -3.80 -7.87
C GLU A 37 7.91 -2.32 -7.75
N PHE A 38 7.75 -1.83 -6.51
CA PHE A 38 7.46 -0.43 -6.18
C PHE A 38 7.88 -0.11 -4.74
N HIS A 39 7.83 1.16 -4.35
CA HIS A 39 8.13 1.58 -2.97
C HIS A 39 6.89 1.49 -2.10
N ILE A 40 6.70 0.36 -1.42
CA ILE A 40 5.57 0.23 -0.50
C ILE A 40 5.74 1.13 0.74
N ASP A 41 4.69 1.88 1.02
CA ASP A 41 4.55 2.78 2.15
C ASP A 41 4.75 2.12 3.49
N GLY A 42 4.16 0.94 3.68
CA GLY A 42 4.20 0.20 4.93
C GLY A 42 4.16 -1.30 4.72
N TRP A 43 5.19 -2.02 5.19
CA TRP A 43 5.29 -3.47 5.01
C TRP A 43 5.85 -4.20 6.22
N ASP A 44 5.20 -5.29 6.60
CA ASP A 44 5.74 -6.33 7.48
C ASP A 44 6.06 -7.57 6.64
N ARG A 45 7.34 -7.75 6.31
CA ARG A 45 7.84 -8.86 5.48
C ARG A 45 7.50 -10.24 6.05
N LYS A 46 7.45 -10.37 7.38
CA LYS A 46 7.23 -11.65 8.05
C LYS A 46 5.75 -12.01 8.08
N ALA A 47 4.90 -11.03 8.41
CA ALA A 47 3.46 -11.22 8.40
C ALA A 47 2.85 -11.19 7.00
N ARG A 48 3.58 -10.63 6.02
CA ARG A 48 3.13 -10.35 4.65
C ARG A 48 1.89 -9.46 4.63
N VAL A 49 1.95 -8.41 5.44
CA VAL A 49 0.87 -7.44 5.65
C VAL A 49 1.40 -6.03 5.42
N GLY A 50 0.67 -5.23 4.66
CA GLY A 50 1.04 -3.85 4.38
C GLY A 50 -0.09 -2.94 3.93
N PHE A 51 0.29 -1.73 3.57
CA PHE A 51 -0.59 -0.72 3.01
C PHE A 51 0.18 0.17 2.03
N GLU A 52 -0.56 0.77 1.11
CA GLU A 52 -0.05 1.69 0.08
C GLU A 52 -1.05 2.82 -0.16
N PHE A 53 -0.56 4.04 -0.27
CA PHE A 53 -1.30 5.17 -0.82
C PHE A 53 -0.87 5.38 -2.28
N LEU A 54 -1.83 5.32 -3.22
CA LEU A 54 -1.62 5.71 -4.61
C LEU A 54 -2.19 7.12 -4.75
N THR A 55 -1.35 8.13 -4.56
CA THR A 55 -1.75 9.55 -4.66
C THR A 55 -0.89 10.31 -5.66
N SER A 56 -1.43 11.41 -6.16
CA SER A 56 -0.71 12.38 -6.99
C SER A 56 0.08 13.39 -6.15
N GLU A 57 0.03 13.34 -4.81
CA GLU A 57 0.82 14.24 -3.95
C GLU A 57 2.33 14.01 -4.13
N ASP A 58 2.76 12.75 -4.27
CA ASP A 58 4.16 12.36 -4.47
C ASP A 58 4.46 11.81 -5.89
N ASP A 59 3.54 11.98 -6.86
CA ASP A 59 3.64 11.49 -8.26
C ASP A 59 3.63 9.94 -8.38
N ASP A 60 3.30 9.24 -7.29
CA ASP A 60 3.29 7.77 -7.18
C ASP A 60 1.94 7.14 -7.59
N HIS A 61 1.01 7.93 -8.14
CA HIS A 61 -0.28 7.43 -8.63
C HIS A 61 -0.13 6.33 -9.70
N ASP A 62 1.00 6.32 -10.43
CA ASP A 62 1.32 5.35 -11.48
C ASP A 62 2.20 4.17 -11.01
N ASP A 63 2.50 4.03 -9.70
CA ASP A 63 3.42 2.99 -9.18
C ASP A 63 2.88 1.55 -9.34
N LEU A 64 1.59 1.40 -9.63
CA LEU A 64 0.97 0.11 -9.92
C LEU A 64 0.15 0.16 -11.21
N SER A 65 0.62 -0.55 -12.24
CA SER A 65 -0.23 -0.83 -13.40
C SER A 65 -1.41 -1.73 -13.03
N LEU A 66 -2.46 -1.75 -13.87
CA LEU A 66 -3.61 -2.64 -13.69
C LEU A 66 -3.21 -4.13 -13.63
N GLU A 67 -2.19 -4.53 -14.40
CA GLU A 67 -1.69 -5.90 -14.40
C GLU A 67 -1.02 -6.26 -13.05
N GLU A 68 -0.23 -5.35 -12.50
CA GLU A 68 0.44 -5.50 -11.22
C GLU A 68 -0.56 -5.51 -10.06
N TYR A 69 -1.52 -4.58 -10.07
CA TYR A 69 -2.62 -4.55 -9.10
C TYR A 69 -3.43 -5.85 -9.11
N ASN A 70 -3.76 -6.39 -10.29
CA ASN A 70 -4.47 -7.66 -10.41
C ASN A 70 -3.64 -8.84 -9.87
N SER A 71 -2.33 -8.85 -10.14
CA SER A 71 -1.42 -9.88 -9.62
C SER A 71 -1.38 -9.89 -8.09
N LEU A 72 -1.34 -8.71 -7.46
CA LEU A 72 -1.42 -8.56 -6.00
C LEU A 72 -2.80 -8.94 -5.46
N THR A 73 -3.88 -8.56 -6.14
CA THR A 73 -5.25 -8.92 -5.77
C THR A 73 -5.46 -10.44 -5.79
N ASP A 74 -4.93 -11.13 -6.79
CA ASP A 74 -5.01 -12.59 -6.85
C ASP A 74 -4.18 -13.25 -5.74
N ALA A 75 -3.02 -12.69 -5.37
CA ALA A 75 -2.26 -13.14 -4.21
C ALA A 75 -3.03 -12.94 -2.89
N GLN A 76 -3.75 -11.81 -2.74
CA GLN A 76 -4.64 -11.57 -1.60
C GLN A 76 -5.77 -12.61 -1.53
N ARG A 77 -6.40 -12.93 -2.67
CA ARG A 77 -7.48 -13.93 -2.75
C ARG A 77 -7.01 -15.34 -2.37
N ARG A 78 -5.75 -15.67 -2.68
CA ARG A 78 -5.11 -16.93 -2.25
C ARG A 78 -4.65 -16.92 -0.79
N GLY A 79 -4.75 -15.77 -0.10
CA GLY A 79 -4.33 -15.61 1.29
C GLY A 79 -2.82 -15.57 1.49
N GLU A 80 -2.06 -15.22 0.45
CA GLU A 80 -0.60 -15.26 0.48
C GLU A 80 0.02 -13.95 1.00
N LEU A 81 -0.71 -12.85 0.88
CA LEU A 81 -0.43 -11.55 1.49
C LEU A 81 -1.74 -10.80 1.78
N ALA A 82 -1.64 -9.70 2.53
CA ALA A 82 -2.73 -8.74 2.69
C ALA A 82 -2.18 -7.32 2.50
N LEU A 83 -2.75 -6.59 1.54
CA LEU A 83 -2.38 -5.22 1.19
C LEU A 83 -3.60 -4.33 1.26
N PHE A 84 -3.52 -3.27 2.06
CA PHE A 84 -4.54 -2.24 2.11
C PHE A 84 -4.14 -1.07 1.21
N ILE A 85 -4.70 -1.03 0.00
CA ILE A 85 -4.43 0.03 -0.98
C ILE A 85 -5.47 1.14 -0.82
N ILE A 86 -5.00 2.38 -0.72
CA ILE A 86 -5.80 3.60 -0.71
C ILE A 86 -5.48 4.35 -1.99
N ASP A 87 -6.43 4.39 -2.91
CA ASP A 87 -6.30 5.10 -4.17
C ASP A 87 -7.07 6.43 -4.08
N GLU A 88 -6.48 7.52 -4.54
CA GLU A 88 -7.12 8.83 -4.58
C GLU A 88 -8.23 8.94 -5.64
N VAL A 89 -8.21 8.06 -6.65
CA VAL A 89 -9.27 7.90 -7.66
C VAL A 89 -9.94 6.52 -7.53
N GLU A 90 -11.04 6.29 -8.26
CA GLU A 90 -11.63 4.94 -8.32
C GLU A 90 -10.56 3.94 -8.77
N PRO A 91 -10.43 2.79 -8.08
CA PRO A 91 -9.30 1.89 -8.22
C PRO A 91 -9.14 1.48 -9.67
N VAL A 92 -8.03 1.90 -10.29
CA VAL A 92 -7.53 1.51 -11.63
C VAL A 92 -8.65 0.91 -12.51
N SER A 93 -9.63 1.72 -12.88
CA SER A 93 -10.79 1.31 -13.68
C SER A 93 -10.89 2.20 -14.90
N ALA A 94 -10.33 1.74 -16.01
CA ALA A 94 -10.73 2.09 -17.37
C ALA A 94 -10.69 0.82 -18.24
#